data_AF-A0A834FEK5-F1
#
_entry.id   AF-A0A834FEK5-F1
#
_cell.length_a   1.000
_cell.length_b   1.000
_cell.length_c   1.000
_cell.angle_alpha   90.00
_cell.angle_beta   90.00
_cell.angle_gamma   90.00
#
_symmetry.space_group_name_H-M   'P 1'
#
loop_
_entity.id
_entity.type
_entity.pdbx_description
1 polymer ?
#
loop_
_entity_poly.entity_id
_entity_poly.type
_entity_poly.pdbx_seq_one_letter_code
_entity_poly.pdbx_strand_id
1 'polypeptide(L)'
;MTPSPTPCPHLTTTDIHLSQVRFPQISRCLKPKGRFISITFAQPFFRKRLYARSQYGWSIQHSSYGDGFEYFFYVMTKGESLKPEDAALEKSFTEDSTATQSVTATENEGKEDFLSNIDL
;
A
#
# COMPACT_ATOMS: atom_id res chain seq x y z
N MET A 1 -3.41 30.33 -9.43
CA MET A 1 -3.39 29.03 -10.12
C MET A 1 -2.87 28.00 -9.13
N THR A 2 -3.77 27.24 -8.51
CA THR A 2 -3.44 26.12 -7.62
C THR A 2 -3.53 24.83 -8.43
N PRO A 3 -2.53 23.93 -8.40
CA PRO A 3 -2.65 22.66 -9.10
C PRO A 3 -3.74 21.81 -8.44
N SER A 4 -4.62 21.25 -9.27
CA SER A 4 -5.63 20.26 -8.88
C SER A 4 -4.94 18.97 -8.42
N PRO A 5 -5.40 18.32 -7.34
CA PRO A 5 -4.82 17.07 -6.88
C PRO A 5 -5.05 15.99 -7.94
N THR A 6 -3.96 15.50 -8.53
CA THR A 6 -3.97 14.35 -9.43
C THR A 6 -4.53 13.14 -8.66
N PRO A 7 -5.55 12.43 -9.17
CA PRO A 7 -6.01 11.21 -8.53
C PRO A 7 -4.86 10.21 -8.53
N CYS A 8 -4.29 9.95 -7.35
CA CYS A 8 -3.32 8.88 -7.18
C CYS A 8 -3.99 7.57 -7.60
N PRO A 9 -3.30 6.67 -8.33
CA PRO A 9 -3.84 5.38 -8.69
C PRO A 9 -4.15 4.63 -7.39
N HIS A 10 -5.43 4.55 -7.05
CA HIS A 10 -5.91 3.73 -5.95
C HIS A 10 -5.43 2.31 -6.24
N LEU A 11 -4.77 1.67 -5.26
CA LEU A 11 -4.44 0.26 -5.34
C LEU A 11 -5.73 -0.49 -5.65
N THR A 12 -5.79 -1.15 -6.79
CA THR A 12 -7.00 -1.87 -7.19
C THR A 12 -7.23 -3.04 -6.22
N THR A 13 -8.47 -3.51 -6.07
CA THR A 13 -8.80 -4.62 -5.15
C THR A 13 -7.93 -5.86 -5.40
N THR A 14 -7.54 -6.10 -6.66
CA THR A 14 -6.62 -7.18 -7.06
C THR A 14 -5.20 -6.94 -6.56
N ASP A 15 -4.67 -5.71 -6.62
CA ASP A 15 -3.36 -5.35 -6.06
C ASP A 15 -3.29 -5.58 -4.55
N ILE A 16 -4.36 -5.19 -3.84
CA ILE A 16 -4.48 -5.40 -2.39
C ILE A 16 -4.52 -6.90 -2.10
N HIS A 17 -5.35 -7.68 -2.81
CA HIS A 17 -5.45 -9.12 -2.61
C HIS A 17 -4.13 -9.87 -2.90
N LEU A 18 -3.45 -9.54 -4.00
CA LEU A 18 -2.15 -10.14 -4.33
C LEU A 18 -1.09 -9.80 -3.29
N SER A 19 -1.13 -8.59 -2.72
CA SER A 19 -0.23 -8.18 -1.65
C SER A 19 -0.46 -8.98 -0.35
N GLN A 20 -1.72 -9.27 -0.02
CA GLN A 20 -2.08 -10.07 1.16
C GLN A 20 -1.51 -11.48 1.11
N VAL A 21 -1.35 -12.07 -0.09
CA VAL A 21 -0.79 -13.42 -0.27
C VAL A 21 0.74 -13.40 -0.37
N ARG A 22 1.33 -12.41 -1.05
CA ARG A 22 2.77 -12.38 -1.36
C ARG A 22 3.66 -12.13 -0.14
N PHE A 23 3.35 -11.12 0.66
CA PHE A 23 4.21 -10.73 1.79
C PHE A 23 4.31 -11.78 2.91
N PRO A 24 3.24 -12.51 3.30
CA PRO A 24 3.39 -13.63 4.23
C PRO A 24 4.34 -14.71 3.69
N GLN A 25 4.27 -15.02 2.38
CA GLN A 25 5.17 -16.01 1.78
C GLN A 25 6.63 -15.55 1.79
N ILE A 26 6.89 -14.30 1.43
CA ILE A 26 8.24 -13.70 1.51
C ILE A 26 8.75 -13.79 2.95
N SER A 27 7.94 -13.36 3.92
CA SER A 27 8.29 -13.41 5.33
C SER A 27 8.62 -14.82 5.83
N ARG A 28 7.88 -15.84 5.36
CA ARG A 28 8.12 -17.26 5.68
C ARG A 28 9.46 -17.77 5.13
N CYS A 29 9.88 -17.29 3.95
CA CYS A 29 11.12 -17.71 3.32
C CYS A 29 12.38 -17.06 3.93
N LEU A 30 12.22 -15.97 4.69
CA LEU A 30 13.35 -15.32 5.36
C LEU A 30 13.80 -16.12 6.58
N LYS A 31 15.11 -16.35 6.68
CA LYS A 31 15.75 -16.81 7.92
C LYS A 31 15.67 -15.72 9.00
N PRO A 32 15.83 -16.05 10.30
CA PRO A 32 15.99 -15.04 11.34
C PRO A 32 17.09 -14.03 10.97
N LYS A 33 16.84 -12.73 11.18
CA LYS A 33 17.68 -11.59 10.75
C LYS A 33 17.82 -11.43 9.22
N GLY A 34 17.15 -12.26 8.43
CA GLY A 34 17.06 -12.11 6.98
C GLY A 34 16.34 -10.82 6.60
N ARG A 35 16.71 -10.24 5.46
CA ARG A 35 16.18 -8.95 5.01
C ARG A 35 15.44 -9.10 3.69
N PHE A 36 14.25 -8.52 3.63
CA PHE A 36 13.57 -8.22 2.39
C PHE A 36 13.78 -6.73 2.07
N ILE A 37 14.14 -6.43 0.83
CA ILE A 37 14.33 -5.06 0.35
C ILE A 37 13.33 -4.81 -0.76
N SER A 38 12.53 -3.75 -0.63
CA SER A 38 11.59 -3.32 -1.66
C SER A 38 11.95 -1.92 -2.14
N ILE A 39 12.10 -1.74 -3.44
CA ILE A 39 12.41 -0.47 -4.09
C ILE A 39 11.24 -0.14 -5.01
N THR A 40 10.70 1.07 -4.91
CA THR A 40 9.50 1.44 -5.66
C THR A 40 9.34 2.95 -5.79
N PHE A 41 8.67 3.40 -6.85
CA PHE A 41 8.20 4.78 -7.00
C PHE A 41 6.89 5.05 -6.23
N ALA A 42 6.26 4.01 -5.68
CA ALA A 42 4.99 4.15 -4.99
C ALA A 42 5.16 4.94 -3.69
N GLN A 43 4.32 5.96 -3.51
CA GLN A 43 4.35 6.85 -2.36
C GLN A 43 4.28 6.09 -1.02
N PRO A 44 5.04 6.51 0.02
CA PRO A 44 5.14 5.76 1.27
C PRO A 44 3.85 5.59 2.02
N PHE A 45 2.95 6.56 1.93
CA PHE A 45 1.66 6.51 2.61
C PHE A 45 0.87 5.26 2.26
N PHE A 46 0.87 4.86 0.99
CA PHE A 46 0.18 3.65 0.54
C PHE A 46 1.05 2.41 0.73
N ARG A 47 2.32 2.51 0.34
CA ARG A 47 3.17 1.33 0.27
C ARG A 47 3.56 0.80 1.64
N LYS A 48 3.87 1.68 2.60
CA LYS A 48 4.30 1.27 3.94
C LYS A 48 3.21 0.48 4.68
N ARG A 49 1.93 0.82 4.46
CA ARG A 49 0.78 0.10 5.01
C ARG A 49 0.74 -1.38 4.60
N LEU A 50 1.18 -1.70 3.38
CA LEU A 50 1.20 -3.08 2.89
C LEU A 50 2.28 -3.93 3.58
N TYR A 51 3.36 -3.30 4.06
CA TYR A 51 4.45 -3.99 4.75
C TYR A 51 4.24 -4.03 6.27
N ALA A 52 3.61 -3.01 6.84
CA ALA A 52 3.48 -2.79 8.28
C ALA A 52 2.37 -3.62 8.93
N ARG A 53 2.46 -4.95 8.80
CA ARG A 53 1.54 -5.88 9.46
C ARG A 53 2.28 -6.74 10.47
N SER A 54 1.74 -6.79 11.69
CA SER A 54 2.31 -7.54 12.81
C SER A 54 2.51 -9.02 12.49
N GLN A 55 1.59 -9.63 11.73
CA GLN A 55 1.66 -11.02 11.29
C GLN A 55 2.91 -11.39 10.49
N TYR A 56 3.60 -10.41 9.87
CA TYR A 56 4.83 -10.69 9.12
C TYR A 56 6.05 -10.85 10.04
N GLY A 57 6.00 -10.37 11.28
CA GLY A 57 7.09 -10.53 12.25
C GLY A 57 8.43 -9.99 11.74
N TRP A 58 8.40 -8.81 11.12
CA TRP A 58 9.59 -8.05 10.73
C TRP A 58 9.50 -6.60 11.20
N SER A 59 10.65 -5.95 11.36
CA SER A 59 10.72 -4.49 11.45
C SER A 59 10.60 -3.86 10.07
N ILE A 60 10.40 -2.54 10.00
CA ILE A 60 10.41 -1.78 8.75
C ILE A 60 11.20 -0.51 8.94
N GLN A 61 12.10 -0.24 8.01
CA GLN A 61 12.76 1.05 7.85
C GLN A 61 12.53 1.51 6.41
N HIS A 62 12.39 2.82 6.21
CA HIS A 62 12.32 3.37 4.87
C HIS A 62 13.11 4.66 4.75
N SER A 63 13.61 4.90 3.54
CA SER A 63 14.28 6.12 3.12
C SER A 63 13.94 6.41 1.67
N SER A 64 14.06 7.67 1.25
CA SER A 64 13.99 8.02 -0.16
C SER A 64 15.36 8.32 -0.76
N TYR A 65 15.47 8.21 -2.07
CA TYR A 65 16.67 8.52 -2.83
C TYR A 65 16.30 9.00 -4.23
N GLY A 66 17.04 10.00 -4.72
CA GLY A 66 16.86 10.62 -6.02
C GLY A 66 16.59 12.11 -5.91
N ASP A 67 16.99 12.85 -6.95
CA ASP A 67 16.67 14.26 -7.15
C ASP A 67 15.86 14.37 -8.46
N GLY A 68 14.63 14.88 -8.38
CA GLY A 68 13.67 14.91 -9.49
C GLY A 68 12.89 13.60 -9.75
N PHE A 69 13.44 12.43 -9.42
CA PHE A 69 12.74 11.13 -9.48
C PHE A 69 12.92 10.36 -8.17
N GLU A 70 11.95 10.47 -7.25
CA GLU A 70 12.06 9.90 -5.92
C GLU A 70 11.76 8.39 -5.91
N TYR A 71 12.74 7.61 -5.48
CA TYR A 71 12.60 6.19 -5.18
C TYR A 71 12.49 6.00 -3.67
N PHE A 72 11.60 5.11 -3.26
CA PHE A 72 11.43 4.71 -1.86
C PHE A 72 12.00 3.32 -1.63
N PHE A 73 12.88 3.22 -0.63
CA PHE A 73 13.55 2.01 -0.21
C PHE A 73 12.94 1.55 1.09
N TYR A 74 12.52 0.29 1.15
CA TYR A 74 12.03 -0.36 2.36
C TYR A 74 12.94 -1.50 2.71
N VAL A 75 13.41 -1.53 3.95
CA VAL A 75 14.18 -2.62 4.53
C VAL A 75 13.33 -3.26 5.61
N MET A 76 12.96 -4.54 5.40
CA MET A 76 12.20 -5.34 6.36
C MET A 76 13.09 -6.44 6.93
N THR A 77 13.32 -6.42 8.24
CA THR A 77 14.23 -7.37 8.91
C THR A 77 13.43 -8.38 9.73
N LYS A 78 13.55 -9.67 9.38
CA LYS A 78 12.81 -10.76 10.03
C LYS A 78 13.27 -10.97 11.47
N GLY A 79 12.30 -11.11 12.39
CA GLY A 79 12.55 -11.37 13.81
C GLY A 79 12.75 -10.11 14.66
N GLU A 80 12.65 -8.93 14.06
CA GLU A 80 12.57 -7.66 14.79
C GLU A 80 11.11 -7.19 14.88
N SER A 81 10.81 -6.40 15.90
CA SER A 81 9.47 -5.85 16.10
C SER A 81 9.22 -4.62 15.23
N LEU A 82 7.97 -4.46 14.78
CA LEU A 82 7.49 -3.20 14.22
C LEU A 82 7.58 -2.08 15.27
N LYS A 83 7.85 -0.87 14.82
CA LYS A 83 7.74 0.31 15.68
C LYS A 83 6.27 0.61 16.00
N PRO A 84 5.95 1.21 17.16
CA PRO A 84 4.56 1.51 17.53
C PRO A 84 3.80 2.33 16.48
N GLU A 85 4.46 3.30 15.85
CA GLU A 85 3.88 4.12 14.79
C GLU A 85 3.50 3.31 13.55
N ASP A 86 4.27 2.27 13.23
CA ASP A 86 4.02 1.42 12.07
C ASP A 86 2.96 0.37 12.37
N ALA A 87 2.92 -0.15 13.61
CA ALA A 87 1.86 -1.03 14.07
C ALA A 87 0.49 -0.31 14.11
N ALA A 88 0.47 1.00 14.31
CA ALA A 88 -0.77 1.78 14.26
C ALA A 88 -1.38 1.85 12.85
N LEU A 89 -0.56 1.76 11.79
CA LEU A 89 -1.03 1.77 10.39
C LEU A 89 -1.89 0.55 10.06
N GLU A 90 -1.68 -0.58 10.73
CA GLU A 90 -2.52 -1.77 10.60
C GLU A 90 -3.94 -1.53 11.14
N LYS A 91 -4.08 -0.71 12.18
CA LYS A 91 -5.38 -0.44 12.83
C LYS A 91 -6.28 0.44 11.95
N SER A 92 -5.72 1.48 11.32
CA SER A 92 -6.47 2.35 10.40
C SER A 92 -7.08 1.57 9.22
N PHE A 93 -6.44 0.49 8.77
CA PHE A 93 -6.97 -0.34 7.67
C PHE A 93 -8.25 -1.09 8.05
N THR A 94 -8.40 -1.46 9.32
CA THR A 94 -9.57 -2.23 9.79
C THR A 94 -10.81 -1.34 9.89
N GLU A 95 -10.63 -0.05 10.17
CA GLU A 95 -11.70 0.95 10.29
C GLU A 95 -12.17 1.47 8.92
N ASP A 96 -11.24 1.67 7.96
CA ASP A 96 -11.58 2.08 6.59
C ASP A 96 -12.34 0.98 5.84
N SER A 97 -12.02 -0.29 6.11
CA SER A 97 -12.65 -1.45 5.46
C SER A 97 -14.05 -1.75 5.98
N THR A 98 -14.41 -1.33 7.20
CA THR A 98 -15.79 -1.40 7.72
C THR A 98 -16.63 -0.17 7.32
N ALA A 99 -16.01 1.00 7.13
CA ALA A 99 -16.72 2.20 6.64
C ALA A 99 -17.10 2.13 5.15
N THR A 100 -16.39 1.35 4.34
CA THR A 100 -16.66 1.22 2.88
C THR A 100 -17.72 0.16 2.55
N GLN A 101 -18.17 -0.65 3.51
CA GLN A 101 -19.21 -1.67 3.27
C GLN A 101 -20.66 -1.14 3.34
N SER A 102 -20.89 0.16 3.63
CA SER A 102 -22.24 0.70 3.83
C SER A 102 -22.69 1.78 2.84
N VAL A 103 -22.07 1.95 1.67
CA VAL A 103 -22.58 2.89 0.65
C VAL A 103 -22.74 2.21 -0.71
N THR A 104 -24.02 1.98 -1.03
CA THR A 104 -24.64 1.70 -2.34
C THR A 104 -24.34 0.38 -3.04
N ALA A 105 -25.15 -0.62 -2.71
CA ALA A 105 -25.84 -1.39 -3.75
C ALA A 105 -26.80 -0.42 -4.48
N THR A 106 -26.41 0.03 -5.67
CA THR A 106 -27.35 0.52 -6.67
C THR A 106 -26.84 0.03 -8.01
N GLU A 107 -27.52 -0.99 -8.53
CA GLU A 107 -27.46 -1.35 -9.93
C GLU A 107 -27.75 -0.07 -10.73
N ASN A 108 -26.76 0.41 -11.48
CA ASN A 108 -26.99 1.40 -12.51
C ASN A 108 -26.48 0.80 -13.81
N GLU A 109 -27.40 0.10 -14.45
CA GLU A 109 -27.31 -0.46 -15.79
C GLU A 109 -27.15 0.71 -16.79
N GLY A 110 -26.05 0.70 -17.56
CA GLY A 110 -25.97 1.39 -18.85
C GLY A 110 -25.61 2.89 -18.84
N LYS A 111 -24.32 3.22 -18.66
CA LYS A 111 -23.56 4.11 -19.58
C LYS A 111 -22.10 4.27 -19.16
N GLU A 112 -21.23 3.61 -19.91
CA GLU A 112 -19.78 3.76 -19.83
C GLU A 112 -19.31 5.00 -20.63
N ASP A 113 -19.79 6.20 -20.25
CA ASP A 113 -19.46 7.47 -20.94
C ASP A 113 -18.16 8.12 -20.41
N PHE A 114 -17.25 7.35 -19.80
CA PHE A 114 -16.05 7.90 -19.14
C PHE A 114 -14.93 8.30 -20.10
N LEU A 115 -14.99 7.85 -21.37
CA LEU A 115 -13.96 8.09 -22.37
C LEU A 115 -14.30 9.22 -23.36
N SER A 116 -15.53 9.73 -23.34
CA SER A 116 -16.03 10.67 -24.35
C SER A 116 -15.69 12.15 -24.09
N ASN A 117 -15.14 12.48 -22.92
CA ASN A 117 -14.75 13.85 -22.56
C ASN A 117 -13.23 14.05 -22.49
N ILE A 118 -12.44 13.13 -23.04
CA ILE A 118 -11.01 13.34 -23.21
C ILE A 118 -10.84 14.12 -24.52
N ASP A 119 -10.84 15.46 -24.41
CA ASP A 119 -10.40 16.32 -25.51
C ASP A 119 -8.91 16.07 -25.78
N LEU A 120 -8.55 15.77 -27.03
CA LEU A 120 -7.18 15.53 -27.52
C LEU A 120 -6.58 16.78 -28.14
#